data_AF-A0A9D6HS63-F1
#
_entry.id   AF-A0A9D6HS63-F1
#
_cell.length_a   1.000
_cell.length_b   1.000
_cell.length_c   1.000
_cell.angle_alpha   90.00
_cell.angle_beta   90.00
_cell.angle_gamma   90.00
#
_symmetry.space_group_name_H-M   'P 1'
#
loop_
_entity.id
_entity.type
_entity.pdbx_description
1 polymer ?
#
loop_
_entity_poly.entity_id
_entity_poly.type
_entity_poly.pdbx_seq_one_letter_code
_entity_poly.pdbx_strand_id
1 'polypeptide(L)'
;MKVLIFFGLFVILFFGFSAISACAGNLVDEDIAVKALKTQGFSDIMITDKDSWFVSFKGGGREDAVIFTALATNPAGKKVEVFVFAGWPWKGATIRSR
;
A
#
# COMPACT_ATOMS: atom_id res chain seq x y z
N MET A 1 -33.76 -21.12 5.38
CA MET A 1 -32.65 -21.48 6.31
C MET A 1 -31.30 -21.60 5.61
N LYS A 2 -31.13 -22.41 4.55
CA LYS A 2 -29.86 -22.54 3.81
C LYS A 2 -29.30 -21.22 3.26
N VAL A 3 -30.17 -20.37 2.67
CA VAL A 3 -29.77 -19.05 2.10
C VAL A 3 -29.19 -18.10 3.16
N LEU A 4 -29.77 -18.08 4.37
CA LEU A 4 -29.29 -17.23 5.47
C LEU A 4 -27.91 -17.69 5.97
N ILE A 5 -27.68 -19.01 6.02
CA ILE A 5 -26.39 -19.60 6.39
C ILE A 5 -25.33 -19.25 5.35
N PHE A 6 -25.64 -19.39 4.05
CA PHE A 6 -24.71 -19.01 2.96
C PHE A 6 -24.40 -17.51 2.98
N PHE A 7 -25.40 -16.66 3.21
CA PHE A 7 -25.21 -15.21 3.29
C PHE A 7 -24.35 -14.83 4.50
N GLY A 8 -24.61 -15.41 5.68
CA GLY A 8 -23.79 -15.20 6.86
C GLY A 8 -22.33 -15.63 6.66
N LEU A 9 -22.10 -16.80 6.04
CA LEU A 9 -20.76 -17.28 5.70
C LEU A 9 -20.04 -16.36 4.71
N PHE A 10 -20.74 -15.88 3.70
CA PHE A 10 -20.20 -14.94 2.72
C PHE A 10 -19.75 -13.63 3.39
N VAL A 11 -20.58 -13.06 4.27
CA VAL A 11 -20.25 -11.85 5.04
C VAL A 11 -19.02 -12.10 5.92
N ILE A 12 -18.99 -13.19 6.70
CA ILE A 12 -17.85 -13.51 7.57
C ILE A 12 -16.56 -13.68 6.78
N LEU A 13 -16.60 -14.38 5.64
CA LEU A 13 -15.42 -14.58 4.80
C LEU A 13 -14.95 -13.26 4.16
N PHE A 14 -15.88 -12.43 3.70
CA PHE A 14 -15.56 -11.14 3.08
C PHE A 14 -14.93 -10.17 4.09
N PHE A 15 -15.53 -10.02 5.27
CA PHE A 15 -15.00 -9.15 6.34
C PHE A 15 -13.74 -9.73 6.98
N GLY A 16 -13.67 -11.05 7.17
CA GLY A 16 -12.50 -11.73 7.71
C GLY A 16 -11.27 -11.64 6.78
N PHE A 17 -11.45 -11.84 5.48
CA PHE A 17 -10.39 -11.68 4.49
C PHE A 17 -9.90 -10.24 4.42
N SER A 18 -10.83 -9.27 4.42
CA SER A 18 -10.49 -7.83 4.42
C SER A 18 -9.67 -7.42 5.65
N ALA A 19 -10.00 -7.97 6.82
CA ALA A 19 -9.25 -7.70 8.05
C ALA A 19 -7.80 -8.24 7.99
N ILE A 20 -7.59 -9.43 7.42
CA ILE A 20 -6.24 -10.01 7.28
C ILE A 20 -5.37 -9.17 6.33
N SER A 21 -5.93 -8.73 5.20
CA SER A 21 -5.21 -7.85 4.26
C SER A 21 -4.85 -6.50 4.88
N ALA A 22 -5.76 -5.89 5.65
CA ALA A 22 -5.50 -4.64 6.36
C ALA A 22 -4.40 -4.79 7.44
N CYS A 23 -4.38 -5.91 8.16
CA CYS A 23 -3.32 -6.22 9.14
C CYS A 23 -1.95 -6.39 8.47
N ALA A 24 -1.88 -7.05 7.32
CA ALA A 24 -0.62 -7.23 6.59
C ALA A 24 0.01 -5.90 6.16
N GLY A 25 -0.81 -4.93 5.69
CA GLY A 25 -0.32 -3.60 5.31
C GLY A 25 0.19 -2.76 6.49
N ASN A 26 -0.35 -2.96 7.69
CA ASN A 26 0.12 -2.25 8.88
C ASN A 26 1.53 -2.67 9.31
N LEU A 27 1.89 -3.93 9.08
CA LEU A 27 3.21 -4.48 9.43
C LEU A 27 4.32 -4.06 8.45
N VAL A 28 3.97 -3.48 7.30
CA VAL A 28 4.96 -2.96 6.33
C VAL A 28 5.55 -1.65 6.87
N ASP A 29 6.86 -1.61 7.00
CA ASP A 29 7.61 -0.45 7.49
C ASP A 29 7.71 0.67 6.43
N GLU A 30 7.65 1.92 6.87
CA GLU A 30 7.87 3.11 6.05
C GLU A 30 9.27 3.15 5.45
N ASP A 31 10.26 2.55 6.12
CA ASP A 31 11.64 2.44 5.63
C ASP A 31 11.73 1.75 4.27
N ILE A 32 10.80 0.84 3.96
CA ILE A 32 10.72 0.20 2.64
C ILE A 32 10.39 1.23 1.56
N ALA A 33 9.44 2.14 1.85
CA ALA A 33 9.06 3.20 0.93
C ALA A 33 10.18 4.23 0.77
N VAL A 34 10.80 4.65 1.87
CA VAL A 34 11.94 5.59 1.85
C VAL A 34 13.11 5.00 1.07
N LYS A 35 13.46 3.73 1.31
CA LYS A 35 14.55 3.05 0.59
C LYS A 35 14.25 2.95 -0.89
N ALA A 36 13.04 2.57 -1.27
CA ALA A 36 12.64 2.50 -2.68
C ALA A 36 12.76 3.85 -3.38
N LEU A 37 12.29 4.92 -2.74
CA LEU A 37 12.39 6.29 -3.26
C LEU A 37 13.86 6.73 -3.41
N LYS A 38 14.71 6.47 -2.40
CA LYS A 38 16.15 6.73 -2.49
C LYS A 38 16.82 5.97 -3.63
N THR A 39 16.46 4.71 -3.85
CA THR A 39 16.99 3.91 -4.98
C THR A 39 16.64 4.51 -6.34
N GLN A 40 15.53 5.23 -6.45
CA GLN A 40 15.13 5.96 -7.67
C GLN A 40 15.68 7.40 -7.74
N GLY A 41 16.53 7.80 -6.79
CA GLY A 41 17.17 9.11 -6.78
C GLY A 41 16.34 10.25 -6.19
N PHE A 42 15.28 9.95 -5.44
CA PHE A 42 14.53 10.96 -4.69
C PHE A 42 15.29 11.37 -3.41
N SER A 43 15.12 12.64 -3.00
CA SER A 43 15.64 13.21 -1.75
C SER A 43 14.54 13.92 -0.96
N ASP A 44 14.85 14.38 0.26
CA ASP A 44 13.93 15.13 1.13
C ASP A 44 12.58 14.43 1.34
N ILE A 45 12.62 13.10 1.50
CA ILE A 45 11.45 12.24 1.55
C ILE A 45 10.74 12.39 2.89
N MET A 46 9.44 12.69 2.84
CA MET A 46 8.56 12.76 3.98
C MET A 46 7.31 11.92 3.69
N ILE A 47 7.12 10.85 4.44
CA ILE A 47 5.87 10.08 4.39
C ILE A 47 4.79 10.93 5.06
N THR A 48 3.69 11.14 4.34
CA THR A 48 2.56 11.99 4.77
C THR A 48 1.32 11.17 5.06
N ASP A 49 1.20 9.99 4.47
CA ASP A 49 0.06 9.10 4.66
C ASP A 49 0.43 7.63 4.42
N LYS A 50 -0.31 6.74 5.07
CA LYS A 50 -0.20 5.27 4.95
C LYS A 50 -1.60 4.68 4.89
N ASP A 51 -1.90 3.94 3.83
CA ASP A 51 -3.22 3.36 3.62
C ASP A 51 -3.13 1.91 3.14
N SER A 52 -3.74 0.99 3.88
CA SER A 52 -3.79 -0.45 3.57
C SER A 52 -5.15 -0.91 3.02
N TRP A 53 -6.10 0.02 2.85
CA TRP A 53 -7.46 -0.28 2.40
C TRP A 53 -7.57 -0.18 0.88
N PHE A 54 -8.12 -1.24 0.27
CA PHE A 54 -8.45 -1.27 -1.15
C PHE A 54 -7.27 -0.88 -2.08
N VAL A 55 -6.04 -1.28 -1.71
CA VAL A 55 -4.80 -0.90 -2.41
C VAL A 55 -4.85 -1.24 -3.91
N SER A 56 -5.44 -2.37 -4.28
CA SER A 56 -5.62 -2.74 -5.69
C SER A 56 -6.53 -1.78 -6.47
N PHE A 57 -7.55 -1.19 -5.84
CA PHE A 57 -8.41 -0.18 -6.48
C PHE A 57 -7.71 1.16 -6.67
N LYS A 58 -6.65 1.42 -5.90
CA LYS A 58 -5.81 2.62 -6.00
C LYS A 58 -4.68 2.46 -7.01
N GLY A 59 -4.68 1.37 -7.78
CA GLY A 59 -3.68 1.08 -8.81
C GLY A 59 -2.54 0.16 -8.34
N GLY A 60 -2.58 -0.31 -7.09
CA GLY A 60 -1.65 -1.33 -6.61
C GLY A 60 -1.84 -2.66 -7.32
N GLY A 61 -0.76 -3.43 -7.41
CA GLY A 61 -0.79 -4.80 -7.89
C GLY A 61 -1.47 -5.74 -6.90
N ARG A 62 -1.70 -6.98 -7.34
CA ARG A 62 -2.34 -8.04 -6.53
C ARG A 62 -1.59 -8.36 -5.23
N GLU A 63 -0.29 -8.10 -5.19
CA GLU A 63 0.59 -8.38 -4.05
C GLU A 63 0.90 -7.14 -3.20
N ASP A 64 0.36 -5.96 -3.56
CA ASP A 64 0.51 -4.77 -2.72
C ASP A 64 -0.46 -4.82 -1.55
N ALA A 65 0.08 -4.58 -0.36
CA ALA A 65 -0.65 -4.58 0.90
C ALA A 65 -0.84 -3.17 1.48
N VAL A 66 -0.03 -2.21 1.03
CA VAL A 66 -0.09 -0.82 1.50
C VAL A 66 0.33 0.15 0.40
N ILE A 67 -0.22 1.35 0.45
CA ILE A 67 0.25 2.53 -0.28
C ILE A 67 0.76 3.57 0.74
N PHE A 68 1.95 4.09 0.49
CA PHE A 68 2.50 5.23 1.20
C PHE A 68 2.45 6.46 0.30
N THR A 69 1.98 7.59 0.82
CA THR A 69 2.05 8.88 0.12
C THR A 69 3.22 9.65 0.67
N ALA A 70 4.14 10.06 -0.20
CA ALA A 70 5.33 10.79 0.18
C ALA A 70 5.44 12.11 -0.57
N LEU A 71 5.85 13.15 0.14
CA LEU A 71 6.40 14.36 -0.46
C LEU A 71 7.90 14.18 -0.57
N ALA A 72 8.46 14.32 -1.77
CA ALA A 72 9.89 14.14 -2.01
C ALA A 72 10.37 15.08 -3.12
N THR A 73 11.67 15.37 -3.12
CA THR A 73 12.35 16.04 -4.23
C THR A 73 12.78 14.98 -5.24
N ASN A 74 12.35 15.11 -6.50
CA ASN A 74 12.73 14.19 -7.57
C ASN A 74 14.16 14.46 -8.09
N PRO A 75 14.75 13.57 -8.91
CA PRO A 75 16.09 13.78 -9.47
C PRO A 75 16.26 15.06 -10.31
N ALA A 76 15.17 15.68 -10.74
CA ALA A 76 15.16 16.97 -11.45
C ALA A 76 15.09 18.19 -10.50
N GLY A 77 15.20 17.98 -9.18
CA GLY A 77 15.18 19.04 -8.17
C GLY A 77 13.81 19.63 -7.86
N LYS A 78 12.72 18.98 -8.28
CA LYS A 78 11.35 19.44 -8.04
C LYS A 78 10.70 18.67 -6.90
N LYS A 79 10.02 19.38 -6.00
CA LYS A 79 9.15 18.76 -4.99
C LYS A 79 7.90 18.18 -5.67
N VAL A 80 7.64 16.91 -5.43
CA VAL A 80 6.51 16.16 -5.99
C VAL A 80 5.89 15.25 -4.94
N GLU A 81 4.59 15.00 -5.09
CA GLU A 81 3.88 13.95 -4.36
C GLU A 81 3.99 12.64 -5.14
N VAL A 82 4.37 11.58 -4.45
CA VAL A 82 4.57 10.24 -5.03
C VAL A 82 3.92 9.18 -4.15
N PHE A 83 3.38 8.16 -4.83
CA PHE A 83 2.78 7.00 -4.19
C PHE A 83 3.76 5.83 -4.26
N VAL A 84 3.96 5.16 -3.15
CA VAL A 84 4.78 3.96 -3.05
C VAL A 84 3.91 2.79 -2.61
N PHE A 85 3.68 1.87 -3.53
CA PHE A 85 2.97 0.63 -3.26
C PHE A 85 3.97 -0.42 -2.77
N ALA A 86 3.69 -1.05 -1.63
CA ALA A 86 4.55 -2.07 -1.04
C ALA A 86 3.73 -3.29 -0.58
N GLY A 87 4.38 -4.45 -0.59
CA GLY A 87 3.80 -5.73 -0.19
C GLY A 87 4.62 -6.44 0.87
N TRP A 88 3.99 -7.37 1.59
CA TRP A 88 4.61 -8.18 2.62
C TRP A 88 5.37 -9.39 2.04
N PRO A 89 6.52 -9.81 2.60
CA PRO A 89 7.66 -9.05 3.11
C PRO A 89 8.82 -9.01 2.09
N TRP A 90 8.69 -9.66 0.93
CA TRP A 90 9.74 -9.77 -0.10
C TRP A 90 9.37 -9.11 -1.43
N LYS A 91 8.18 -8.49 -1.52
CA LYS A 91 7.76 -7.84 -2.75
C LYS A 91 8.49 -6.50 -2.92
N GLY A 92 9.06 -6.27 -4.11
CA GLY A 92 9.60 -4.97 -4.47
C GLY A 92 8.54 -3.87 -4.44
N ALA A 93 8.92 -2.68 -3.99
CA ALA A 93 8.05 -1.52 -3.97
C ALA A 93 7.88 -0.93 -5.38
N THR A 94 6.67 -0.49 -5.70
CA THR A 94 6.35 0.18 -6.97
C THR A 94 6.07 1.65 -6.71
N ILE A 95 6.80 2.54 -7.39
CA ILE A 95 6.64 3.98 -7.24
C ILE A 95 5.81 4.51 -8.42
N ARG A 96 4.83 5.37 -8.11
CA ARG A 96 4.06 6.12 -9.11
C ARG A 96 4.01 7.59 -8.73
N SER A 97 4.33 8.46 -9.67
CA SER A 97 4.07 9.89 -9.53
C SER A 97 2.66 10.22 -9.97
N ARG A 98 2.07 11.25 -9.36
CA ARG A 98 0.92 11.93 -9.94
C ARG A 98 1.34 12.75 -11.17
#